data_AF-A0A0D6ELA1-F1
#
_entry.id   AF-A0A0D6ELA1-F1
#
_cell.length_a   1.000
_cell.length_b   1.000
_cell.length_c   1.000
_cell.angle_alpha   90.00
_cell.angle_beta   90.00
_cell.angle_gamma   90.00
#
_symmetry.space_group_name_H-M   'P 1'
#
loop_
_entity.id
_entity.type
_entity.pdbx_description
1 polymer ?
#
loop_
_entity_poly.entity_id
_entity_poly.type
_entity_poly.pdbx_seq_one_letter_code
_entity_poly.pdbx_strand_id
1 'polypeptide(L)'
;MTAAPPPQPSSAAAPRLQIEQSLEQLLQSLLELGICASDVQDSALETSPQGVASGVPGGLIGRKAQQTVEHLARLHAQKDLVADVHVPLEVINSVDQGKNPHLFTKDFIERLSGENMYTNGILSAVSDYRDFLTSQLADAFPDLADYLATPPPASTPSATAANGTAASARAAPTAGTHSGNGTTRDTDMEDVR
;
A
#
# COMPACT_ATOMS: atom_id res chain seq x y z
N MET A 1 15.80 34.94 -6.61
CA MET A 1 15.36 33.55 -6.88
C MET A 1 14.54 33.13 -5.68
N THR A 2 13.23 33.33 -5.74
CA THR A 2 12.32 33.11 -4.61
C THR A 2 11.87 31.65 -4.67
N ALA A 3 12.28 30.87 -3.67
CA ALA A 3 11.89 29.46 -3.56
C ALA A 3 10.36 29.34 -3.50
N ALA A 4 9.81 28.46 -4.34
CA ALA A 4 8.40 28.10 -4.30
C ALA A 4 8.05 27.54 -2.90
N PRO A 5 6.92 27.93 -2.31
CA PRO A 5 6.52 27.43 -1.01
C PRO A 5 6.24 25.92 -1.08
N PRO A 6 6.52 25.16 -0.01
CA PRO A 6 6.21 23.73 0.02
C PRO A 6 4.70 23.53 -0.16
N PRO A 7 4.26 22.48 -0.87
CA PRO A 7 2.83 22.19 -1.04
C PRO A 7 2.20 21.95 0.34
N GLN A 8 1.24 22.79 0.71
CA GLN A 8 0.52 22.64 1.98
C GLN A 8 -0.46 21.45 1.92
N PRO A 9 -0.47 20.56 2.93
CA PRO A 9 -1.46 19.50 3.04
C PRO A 9 -2.71 20.04 3.74
N SER A 10 -3.64 20.73 3.04
CA SER A 10 -4.77 21.36 3.74
C SER A 10 -6.16 21.22 3.12
N SER A 11 -6.36 20.66 1.92
CA SER A 11 -7.73 20.43 1.40
C SER A 11 -8.30 19.05 1.76
N ALA A 12 -7.47 18.00 1.81
CA ALA A 12 -7.91 16.62 2.08
C ALA A 12 -8.03 16.25 3.57
N ALA A 13 -7.56 17.12 4.48
CA ALA A 13 -7.57 16.84 5.93
C ALA A 13 -8.98 16.94 6.54
N ALA A 14 -9.79 17.90 6.07
CA ALA A 14 -11.14 18.13 6.59
C ALA A 14 -12.10 16.92 6.42
N PRO A 15 -12.22 16.28 5.23
CA PRO A 15 -13.09 15.11 5.08
C PRO A 15 -12.59 13.89 5.85
N ARG A 16 -11.26 13.66 5.93
CA ARG A 16 -10.68 12.55 6.68
C ARG A 16 -10.93 12.68 8.18
N LEU A 17 -10.80 13.89 8.72
CA LEU A 17 -11.03 14.17 10.13
C LEU A 17 -12.49 13.96 10.53
N GLN A 18 -13.45 14.22 9.65
CA GLN A 18 -14.87 13.93 9.91
C GLN A 18 -15.15 12.42 10.02
N ILE A 19 -14.51 11.61 9.18
CA ILE A 19 -14.65 10.15 9.23
C ILE A 19 -13.99 9.61 10.50
N GLU A 20 -12.81 10.11 10.85
CA GLU A 20 -12.10 9.76 12.09
C GLU A 20 -12.98 10.04 13.32
N GLN A 21 -13.56 11.22 13.41
CA GLN A 21 -14.51 11.56 14.49
C GLN A 21 -15.73 10.63 14.52
N SER A 22 -16.28 10.24 13.37
CA SER A 22 -17.40 9.30 13.31
C SER A 22 -16.99 7.88 13.75
N LEU A 23 -15.77 7.45 13.43
CA LEU A 23 -15.21 6.17 13.87
C LEU A 23 -14.95 6.15 15.38
N GLU A 24 -14.43 7.25 15.95
CA GLU A 24 -14.25 7.40 17.39
C GLU A 24 -15.59 7.34 18.14
N GLN A 25 -16.61 8.04 17.64
CA GLN A 25 -17.97 8.01 18.20
C GLN A 25 -18.60 6.61 18.12
N LEU A 26 -18.36 5.88 17.03
CA LEU A 26 -18.80 4.50 16.88
C LEU A 26 -18.09 3.57 17.86
N LEU A 27 -16.77 3.70 18.01
CA LEU A 27 -15.99 2.91 18.96
C LEU A 27 -16.47 3.14 20.40
N GLN A 28 -16.72 4.39 20.78
CA GLN A 28 -17.26 4.74 22.09
C GLN A 28 -18.65 4.12 22.32
N SER A 29 -19.53 4.18 21.32
CA SER A 29 -20.87 3.56 21.40
C SER A 29 -20.79 2.04 21.55
N LEU A 30 -19.88 1.38 20.83
CA LEU A 30 -19.66 -0.07 20.93
C LEU A 30 -19.10 -0.46 22.30
N LEU A 31 -18.18 0.33 22.86
CA LEU A 31 -17.66 0.12 24.21
C LEU A 31 -18.76 0.23 25.26
N GLU A 32 -19.56 1.31 25.21
CA GLU A 32 -20.67 1.53 26.14
C GLU A 32 -21.74 0.44 26.02
N LEU A 33 -22.04 0.00 24.79
CA LEU A 33 -22.94 -1.13 24.56
C LEU A 33 -22.38 -2.43 25.16
N GLY A 34 -21.08 -2.68 25.01
CA GLY A 34 -20.40 -3.82 25.64
C GLY A 34 -20.48 -3.78 27.16
N ILE A 35 -20.29 -2.61 27.77
CA ILE A 35 -20.45 -2.41 29.23
C ILE A 35 -21.90 -2.69 29.64
N CYS A 36 -22.88 -2.10 28.97
CA CYS A 36 -24.30 -2.31 29.28
C CYS A 36 -24.75 -3.76 29.07
N ALA A 37 -24.15 -4.48 28.12
CA ALA A 37 -24.43 -5.89 27.89
C ALA A 37 -23.74 -6.80 28.91
N SER A 38 -22.62 -6.36 29.50
CA SER A 38 -21.90 -7.12 30.53
C SER A 38 -22.57 -7.10 31.89
N ASP A 39 -23.22 -5.97 32.24
CA ASP A 39 -23.94 -5.80 33.51
C ASP A 39 -25.24 -5.02 33.30
N VAL A 40 -26.36 -5.76 33.26
CA VAL A 40 -27.68 -5.19 33.05
C VAL A 40 -28.25 -4.77 34.41
N GLN A 41 -28.17 -3.47 34.69
CA GLN A 41 -28.76 -2.91 35.90
C GLN A 41 -30.29 -2.97 35.84
N ASP A 42 -30.96 -3.31 36.95
CA ASP A 42 -32.43 -3.31 37.03
C ASP A 42 -33.03 -1.91 36.73
N SER A 43 -32.30 -0.85 37.07
CA SER A 43 -32.61 0.55 36.71
C SER A 43 -32.49 0.86 35.21
N ALA A 44 -31.86 -0.03 34.44
CA ALA A 44 -31.65 0.10 33.00
C ALA A 44 -32.69 -0.70 32.18
N LEU A 45 -33.57 -1.46 32.86
CA LEU A 45 -34.66 -2.20 32.23
C LEU A 45 -35.81 -1.27 31.83
N GLU A 46 -36.47 -1.61 30.72
CA GLU A 46 -37.66 -0.91 30.22
C GLU A 46 -38.80 -0.83 31.24
N THR A 47 -38.92 -1.89 32.06
CA THR A 47 -39.97 -2.05 33.08
C THR A 47 -39.73 -1.24 34.35
N SER A 48 -38.56 -0.60 34.49
CA SER A 48 -38.19 0.14 35.70
C SER A 48 -38.91 1.48 35.77
N PRO A 49 -39.81 1.71 36.77
CA PRO A 49 -40.59 2.93 36.88
C PRO A 49 -39.72 4.03 37.53
N GLN A 50 -38.93 4.74 36.71
CA GLN A 50 -37.92 5.81 37.01
C GLN A 50 -36.49 5.48 36.56
N GLY A 51 -36.28 4.33 35.93
CA GLY A 51 -34.99 3.98 35.33
C GLY A 51 -34.55 4.92 34.20
N VAL A 52 -33.25 4.98 33.94
CA VAL A 52 -32.62 5.84 32.90
C VAL A 52 -33.11 5.52 31.48
N ALA A 53 -33.71 4.34 31.31
CA ALA A 53 -34.31 3.87 30.07
C ALA A 53 -35.78 3.44 30.24
N SER A 54 -36.47 4.00 31.23
CA SER A 54 -37.89 3.74 31.49
C SER A 54 -38.74 4.06 30.26
N GLY A 55 -39.53 3.09 29.79
CA GLY A 55 -40.40 3.24 28.62
C GLY A 55 -39.71 3.25 27.26
N VAL A 56 -38.39 2.99 27.20
CA VAL A 56 -37.68 2.77 25.94
C VAL A 56 -37.70 1.27 25.63
N PRO A 57 -38.18 0.85 24.43
CA PRO A 57 -38.20 -0.56 24.06
C PRO A 57 -36.80 -1.16 24.11
N GLY A 58 -36.62 -2.20 24.92
CA GLY A 58 -35.32 -2.85 25.14
C GLY A 58 -34.38 -2.16 26.13
N GLY A 59 -34.86 -1.18 26.90
CA GLY A 59 -34.10 -0.52 27.96
C GLY A 59 -32.85 0.21 27.48
N LEU A 60 -31.84 0.32 28.33
CA LEU A 60 -30.60 1.06 28.03
C LEU A 60 -29.80 0.38 26.90
N ILE A 61 -29.82 -0.95 26.86
CA ILE A 61 -29.17 -1.76 25.81
C ILE A 61 -29.82 -1.48 24.46
N GLY A 62 -31.16 -1.52 24.39
CA GLY A 62 -31.90 -1.20 23.16
C GLY A 62 -31.58 0.19 22.64
N ARG A 63 -31.53 1.19 23.53
CA ARG A 63 -31.11 2.55 23.19
C ARG A 63 -29.68 2.61 22.64
N LYS A 64 -28.72 1.92 23.27
CA LYS A 64 -27.31 1.91 22.85
C LYS A 64 -27.09 1.13 21.54
N ALA A 65 -27.86 0.07 21.32
CA ALA A 65 -27.88 -0.66 20.06
C ALA A 65 -28.37 0.24 18.92
N GLN A 66 -29.48 0.97 19.14
CA GLN A 66 -30.00 1.92 18.17
C GLN A 66 -29.00 3.05 17.85
N GLN A 67 -28.33 3.60 18.86
CA GLN A 67 -27.26 4.60 18.67
C GLN A 67 -26.10 4.06 17.83
N THR A 68 -25.69 2.80 18.06
CA THR A 68 -24.65 2.15 17.27
C THR A 68 -25.06 1.99 15.80
N VAL A 69 -26.31 1.60 15.54
CA VAL A 69 -26.87 1.50 14.19
C VAL A 69 -26.88 2.86 13.49
N GLU A 70 -27.27 3.92 14.20
CA GLU A 70 -27.25 5.29 13.67
C GLU A 70 -25.83 5.76 13.33
N HIS A 71 -24.84 5.45 14.17
CA HIS A 71 -23.43 5.76 13.88
C HIS A 71 -22.90 4.98 12.68
N LEU A 72 -23.26 3.70 12.52
CA LEU A 72 -22.90 2.90 11.34
C LEU A 72 -23.55 3.45 10.05
N ALA A 73 -24.81 3.87 10.12
CA ALA A 73 -25.50 4.48 8.98
C ALA A 73 -24.86 5.81 8.57
N ARG A 74 -24.48 6.63 9.55
CA ARG A 74 -23.73 7.88 9.32
C ARG A 74 -22.38 7.63 8.66
N LEU A 75 -21.63 6.65 9.15
CA LEU A 75 -20.34 6.26 8.57
C LEU A 75 -20.50 5.80 7.11
N HIS A 76 -21.54 5.01 6.81
CA HIS A 76 -21.83 4.59 5.44
C HIS A 76 -22.15 5.76 4.50
N ALA A 77 -22.91 6.74 4.98
CA ALA A 77 -23.23 7.95 4.21
C ALA A 77 -21.99 8.83 3.93
N GLN A 78 -20.95 8.72 4.75
CA GLN A 78 -19.70 9.46 4.60
C GLN A 78 -18.66 8.75 3.71
N LYS A 79 -18.94 7.55 3.18
CA LYS A 79 -17.99 6.76 2.38
C LYS A 79 -17.47 7.52 1.14
N ASP A 80 -18.32 8.37 0.54
CA ASP A 80 -17.99 9.09 -0.69
C ASP A 80 -17.04 10.27 -0.44
N LEU A 81 -16.85 10.68 0.82
CA LEU A 81 -15.91 11.76 1.21
C LEU A 81 -14.43 11.38 1.00
N VAL A 82 -14.13 10.09 0.85
CA VAL A 82 -12.76 9.56 0.65
C VAL A 82 -12.65 8.66 -0.58
N ALA A 83 -13.60 8.80 -1.52
CA ALA A 83 -13.63 7.98 -2.73
C ALA A 83 -12.40 8.16 -3.63
N ASP A 84 -11.70 9.29 -3.51
CA ASP A 84 -10.46 9.63 -4.22
C ASP A 84 -9.21 8.96 -3.60
N VAL A 85 -9.32 8.41 -2.40
CA VAL A 85 -8.19 7.78 -1.70
C VAL A 85 -8.10 6.30 -2.08
N HIS A 86 -7.09 5.96 -2.89
CA HIS A 86 -6.77 4.57 -3.21
C HIS A 86 -5.84 3.97 -2.16
N VAL A 87 -6.25 2.85 -1.57
CA VAL A 87 -5.45 2.10 -0.59
C VAL A 87 -4.95 0.80 -1.23
N PRO A 88 -3.63 0.54 -1.25
CA PRO A 88 -3.08 -0.72 -1.71
C PRO A 88 -3.60 -1.92 -0.89
N LEU A 89 -3.84 -3.05 -1.54
CA LEU A 89 -4.37 -4.27 -0.89
C LEU A 89 -3.40 -4.80 0.18
N GLU A 90 -2.09 -4.64 -0.02
CA GLU A 90 -1.07 -5.03 0.94
C GLU A 90 -1.17 -4.27 2.26
N VAL A 91 -1.59 -2.99 2.21
CA VAL A 91 -1.82 -2.18 3.40
C VAL A 91 -3.06 -2.69 4.14
N ILE A 92 -4.13 -3.04 3.42
CA ILE A 92 -5.35 -3.64 4.00
C ILE A 92 -5.01 -4.95 4.70
N ASN A 93 -4.27 -5.85 4.03
CA ASN A 93 -3.82 -7.11 4.60
C ASN A 93 -2.92 -6.91 5.84
N SER A 94 -2.14 -5.83 5.87
CA SER A 94 -1.31 -5.49 7.04
C SER A 94 -2.17 -5.12 8.24
N VAL A 95 -3.22 -4.32 8.03
CA VAL A 95 -4.18 -3.95 9.09
C VAL A 95 -4.94 -5.18 9.60
N ASP A 96 -5.40 -6.05 8.71
CA ASP A 96 -6.11 -7.29 9.08
C ASP A 96 -5.25 -8.23 9.94
N GLN A 97 -3.93 -8.22 9.74
CA GLN A 97 -2.97 -9.00 10.53
C GLN A 97 -2.51 -8.29 11.81
N GLY A 98 -3.03 -7.09 12.11
CA GLY A 98 -2.59 -6.28 13.24
C GLY A 98 -1.17 -5.70 13.11
N LYS A 99 -0.62 -5.67 11.89
CA LYS A 99 0.70 -5.07 11.61
C LYS A 99 0.57 -3.57 11.38
N ASN A 100 1.62 -2.84 11.71
CA ASN A 100 1.65 -1.41 11.45
C ASN A 100 1.73 -1.14 9.93
N PRO A 101 0.74 -0.45 9.31
CA PRO A 101 0.73 -0.18 7.88
C PRO A 101 1.90 0.72 7.42
N HIS A 102 2.53 1.48 8.33
CA HIS A 102 3.73 2.27 8.01
C HIS A 102 4.94 1.41 7.64
N LEU A 103 4.97 0.13 8.04
CA LEU A 103 6.04 -0.78 7.65
C LEU A 103 6.02 -1.04 6.14
N PHE A 104 4.83 -1.22 5.55
CA PHE A 104 4.69 -1.35 4.10
C PHE A 104 5.24 -0.13 3.37
N THR A 105 4.86 1.07 3.83
CA THR A 105 5.35 2.33 3.23
C THR A 105 6.86 2.43 3.32
N LYS A 106 7.45 2.08 4.47
CA LYS A 106 8.89 2.05 4.68
C LYS A 106 9.56 1.09 3.69
N ASP A 107 9.14 -0.17 3.65
CA ASP A 107 9.73 -1.20 2.79
C ASP A 107 9.59 -0.85 1.30
N PHE A 108 8.47 -0.23 0.93
CA PHE A 108 8.23 0.26 -0.43
C PHE A 108 9.20 1.38 -0.81
N ILE A 109 9.39 2.38 0.06
CA ILE A 109 10.35 3.46 -0.17
C ILE A 109 11.79 2.93 -0.23
N GLU A 110 12.15 2.00 0.66
CA GLU A 110 13.48 1.38 0.66
C GLU A 110 13.75 0.61 -0.63
N ARG A 111 12.76 -0.18 -1.10
CA ARG A 111 12.85 -0.88 -2.39
C ARG A 111 12.97 0.09 -3.56
N LEU A 112 12.12 1.10 -3.63
CA LEU A 112 12.15 2.11 -4.68
C LEU A 112 13.50 2.86 -4.71
N SER A 113 14.03 3.19 -3.54
CA SER A 113 15.35 3.83 -3.43
C SER A 113 16.45 2.91 -3.98
N GLY A 114 16.44 1.64 -3.59
CA GLY A 114 17.38 0.63 -4.10
C GLY A 114 17.28 0.45 -5.62
N GLU A 115 16.06 0.35 -6.16
CA GLU A 115 15.82 0.22 -7.62
C GLU A 115 16.26 1.48 -8.39
N ASN A 116 16.03 2.67 -7.83
CA ASN A 116 16.45 3.94 -8.41
C ASN A 116 17.98 4.05 -8.44
N MET A 117 18.66 3.75 -7.33
CA MET A 117 20.12 3.73 -7.26
C MET A 117 20.72 2.70 -8.20
N TYR A 118 20.15 1.49 -8.25
CA TYR A 118 20.58 0.44 -9.15
C TYR A 118 20.48 0.88 -10.62
N THR A 119 19.33 1.43 -11.03
CA THR A 119 19.09 1.90 -12.39
C THR A 119 20.04 3.05 -12.76
N ASN A 120 20.24 4.00 -11.86
CA ASN A 120 21.21 5.09 -12.07
C ASN A 120 22.64 4.56 -12.17
N GLY A 121 23.00 3.55 -11.38
CA GLY A 121 24.31 2.89 -11.47
C GLY A 121 24.55 2.24 -12.83
N ILE A 122 23.54 1.54 -13.37
CA ILE A 122 23.60 0.98 -14.73
C ILE A 122 23.73 2.10 -15.77
N LEU A 123 22.93 3.17 -15.66
CA LEU A 123 22.98 4.28 -16.61
C LEU A 123 24.34 5.00 -16.59
N SER A 124 24.93 5.18 -15.41
CA SER A 124 26.28 5.75 -15.26
C SER A 124 27.31 4.84 -15.91
N ALA A 125 27.30 3.54 -15.60
CA ALA A 125 28.27 2.59 -16.15
C ALA A 125 28.20 2.48 -17.68
N VAL A 126 26.99 2.55 -18.26
CA VAL A 126 26.82 2.57 -19.72
C VAL A 126 27.36 3.88 -20.33
N SER A 127 27.15 5.00 -19.66
CA SER A 127 27.68 6.31 -20.11
C SER A 127 29.20 6.32 -20.05
N ASP A 128 29.79 5.84 -18.94
CA ASP A 128 31.23 5.74 -18.76
C ASP A 128 31.85 4.78 -19.79
N TYR A 129 31.19 3.65 -20.05
CA TYR A 129 31.63 2.70 -21.08
C TYR A 129 31.59 3.31 -22.48
N ARG A 130 30.52 4.04 -22.82
CA ARG A 130 30.42 4.77 -24.08
C ARG A 130 31.57 5.77 -24.21
N ASP A 131 31.83 6.56 -23.17
CA ASP A 131 32.86 7.60 -23.21
C ASP A 131 34.25 6.99 -23.35
N PHE A 132 34.52 5.89 -22.64
CA PHE A 132 35.76 5.12 -22.76
C PHE A 132 35.93 4.50 -24.16
N LEU A 133 34.88 3.89 -24.72
CA LEU A 133 34.94 3.36 -26.08
C LEU A 133 35.18 4.47 -27.11
N THR A 134 34.50 5.60 -26.94
CA THR A 134 34.61 6.76 -27.82
C THR A 134 36.04 7.31 -27.82
N SER A 135 36.68 7.40 -26.65
CA SER A 135 38.08 7.84 -26.56
C SER A 135 39.03 6.86 -27.23
N GLN A 136 38.90 5.56 -26.97
CA GLN A 136 39.76 4.53 -27.58
C GLN A 136 39.59 4.46 -29.10
N LEU A 137 38.38 4.66 -29.60
CA LEU A 137 38.09 4.61 -31.02
C LEU A 137 38.59 5.86 -31.75
N ALA A 138 38.54 7.04 -31.10
CA ALA A 138 39.16 8.26 -31.61
C ALA A 138 40.69 8.15 -31.67
N ASP A 139 41.33 7.52 -30.67
CA ASP A 139 42.78 7.27 -30.67
C ASP A 139 43.21 6.30 -31.78
N ALA A 140 42.43 5.23 -32.01
CA ALA A 140 42.74 4.23 -33.04
C ALA A 140 42.43 4.72 -34.47
N PHE A 141 41.42 5.59 -34.65
CA PHE A 141 40.95 6.08 -35.94
C PHE A 141 40.71 7.60 -35.90
N PRO A 142 41.77 8.41 -36.07
CA PRO A 142 41.68 9.87 -35.95
C PRO A 142 40.75 10.51 -37.00
N ASP A 143 40.63 9.92 -38.19
CA ASP A 143 39.72 10.39 -39.26
C ASP A 143 38.23 10.30 -38.86
N LEU A 144 37.90 9.46 -37.87
CA LEU A 144 36.53 9.26 -37.39
C LEU A 144 36.19 10.09 -36.14
N ALA A 145 37.18 10.71 -35.50
CA ALA A 145 37.02 11.40 -34.22
C ALA A 145 35.94 12.50 -34.26
N ASP A 146 35.89 13.27 -35.36
CA ASP A 146 34.91 14.36 -35.55
C ASP A 146 33.46 13.86 -35.58
N TYR A 147 33.22 12.65 -36.08
CA TYR A 147 31.89 12.04 -36.15
C TYR A 147 31.45 11.41 -34.84
N LEU A 148 32.39 11.01 -33.98
CA LEU A 148 32.15 10.37 -32.70
C LEU A 148 31.88 11.38 -31.56
N ALA A 149 32.40 12.60 -31.69
CA ALA A 149 32.25 13.67 -30.71
C ALA A 149 30.85 14.30 -30.69
N THR A 150 29.99 14.00 -31.68
CA THR A 150 28.60 14.46 -31.67
C THR A 150 27.74 13.47 -30.88
N PRO A 151 27.35 13.78 -29.63
CA PRO A 151 26.34 12.97 -28.97
C PRO A 151 25.06 13.06 -29.81
N PRO A 152 24.37 11.93 -30.08
CA PRO A 152 23.05 12.00 -30.69
C PRO A 152 22.18 12.94 -29.85
N PRO A 153 21.32 13.76 -30.48
CA PRO A 153 20.45 14.67 -29.74
C PRO A 153 19.73 13.82 -28.70
N ALA A 154 19.91 14.18 -27.43
CA ALA A 154 19.32 13.47 -26.31
C ALA A 154 17.89 13.09 -26.73
N SER A 155 17.60 11.79 -26.78
CA SER A 155 16.24 11.30 -26.82
C SER A 155 15.61 11.79 -25.53
N THR A 156 15.13 13.02 -25.57
CA THR A 156 14.35 13.66 -24.54
C THR A 156 13.27 12.65 -24.26
N PRO A 157 13.20 12.09 -23.04
CA PRO A 157 12.04 11.30 -22.69
C PRO A 157 10.87 12.26 -22.85
N SER A 158 10.06 12.05 -23.89
CA SER A 158 8.82 12.79 -24.10
C SER A 158 8.05 12.67 -22.80
N ALA A 159 8.00 13.77 -22.06
CA ALA A 159 7.23 13.88 -20.84
C ALA A 159 5.75 13.81 -21.23
N THR A 160 5.24 12.59 -21.34
CA THR A 160 3.81 12.31 -21.45
C THR A 160 3.49 11.11 -20.55
N ALA A 161 4.01 11.14 -19.32
CA ALA A 161 3.55 10.27 -18.24
C ALA A 161 2.61 11.08 -17.33
N ALA A 162 1.44 11.40 -17.89
CA ALA A 162 0.29 11.87 -17.14
C ALA A 162 -0.92 11.02 -17.56
N ASN A 163 -0.99 9.79 -17.06
CA ASN A 163 -2.19 9.28 -16.40
C ASN A 163 -1.93 7.89 -15.82
N GLY A 164 -2.28 7.72 -14.55
CA GLY A 164 -2.32 6.41 -13.91
C GLY A 164 -3.42 5.55 -14.54
N THR A 165 -3.08 4.31 -14.86
CA THR A 165 -4.04 3.21 -14.76
C THR A 165 -3.25 1.93 -14.53
N ALA A 166 -3.72 1.18 -13.54
CA ALA A 166 -3.05 0.07 -12.91
C ALA A 166 -2.63 -1.05 -13.87
N ALA A 167 -1.55 -1.70 -13.48
CA ALA A 167 -0.98 -2.91 -14.05
C ALA A 167 -2.04 -3.99 -14.32
N SER A 168 -2.23 -4.35 -15.58
CA SER A 168 -2.77 -5.65 -15.95
C SER A 168 -1.62 -6.64 -16.01
N ALA A 169 -1.53 -7.50 -15.01
CA ALA A 169 -0.69 -8.68 -15.06
C ALA A 169 -1.07 -9.56 -16.26
N ARG A 170 -0.11 -9.86 -17.15
CA ARG A 170 -0.11 -11.12 -17.87
C ARG A 170 1.31 -11.59 -18.18
N ALA A 171 1.50 -12.87 -17.86
CA ALA A 171 2.73 -13.65 -17.80
C ALA A 171 3.49 -13.80 -19.13
N ALA A 172 4.77 -14.19 -19.02
CA ALA A 172 5.43 -14.94 -20.08
C ALA A 172 6.39 -16.00 -19.51
N PRO A 173 6.63 -17.10 -20.25
CA PRO A 173 7.16 -18.37 -19.77
C PRO A 173 8.64 -18.56 -20.12
N THR A 174 9.31 -19.50 -19.45
CA THR A 174 10.60 -20.05 -19.91
C THR A 174 10.52 -21.58 -20.04
N ALA A 175 10.47 -22.03 -21.30
CA ALA A 175 10.85 -23.38 -21.74
C ALA A 175 12.40 -23.47 -21.80
N GLY A 176 13.10 -24.61 -21.71
CA GLY A 176 12.68 -26.01 -21.56
C GLY A 176 13.89 -26.95 -21.40
N THR A 177 13.57 -28.19 -20.96
CA THR A 177 14.07 -29.52 -21.41
C THR A 177 15.60 -29.70 -21.61
N HIS A 178 16.32 -30.62 -20.94
CA HIS A 178 16.28 -32.08 -21.12
C HIS A 178 17.17 -32.78 -20.06
N SER A 179 16.70 -33.88 -19.45
CA SER A 179 17.53 -35.10 -19.26
C SER A 179 16.65 -36.23 -18.74
N GLY A 180 16.42 -37.23 -19.59
CA GLY A 180 15.84 -38.50 -19.20
C GLY A 180 16.94 -39.52 -18.91
N ASN A 181 16.81 -40.26 -17.82
CA ASN A 181 16.80 -41.72 -17.88
C ASN A 181 16.30 -42.29 -16.56
N GLY A 182 15.30 -43.16 -16.65
CA GLY A 182 14.83 -43.95 -15.51
C GLY A 182 15.78 -45.09 -15.18
N THR A 183 15.70 -45.59 -13.96
CA THR A 183 15.59 -47.02 -13.64
C THR A 183 15.45 -47.16 -12.12
N THR A 184 14.31 -47.70 -11.72
CA THR A 184 14.02 -48.34 -10.43
C THR A 184 15.13 -49.27 -9.96
N ARG A 185 15.53 -49.19 -8.68
CA ARG A 185 15.88 -50.35 -7.85
C ARG A 185 16.01 -49.95 -6.37
N ASP A 186 15.08 -50.48 -5.59
CA ASP A 186 15.31 -50.94 -4.21
C ASP A 186 16.66 -51.63 -4.06
N THR A 187 17.35 -51.34 -2.96
CA THR A 187 18.07 -52.33 -2.12
C THR A 187 18.54 -51.66 -0.83
N ASP A 188 17.92 -52.05 0.28
CA ASP A 188 18.54 -52.17 1.60
C ASP A 188 19.76 -53.13 1.53
N MET A 189 20.88 -52.75 2.15
CA MET A 189 21.90 -53.60 2.78
C MET A 189 22.97 -52.64 3.38
N GLU A 190 23.18 -52.53 4.69
CA GLU A 190 23.94 -53.43 5.57
C GLU A 190 25.42 -53.60 5.14
N ASP A 191 26.33 -53.03 5.94
CA ASP A 191 27.73 -53.46 6.12
C ASP A 191 28.15 -52.86 7.49
N VAL A 192 28.41 -53.61 8.56
CA VAL A 192 29.46 -54.62 8.75
C VAL A 192 30.84 -54.09 8.36
N ARG A 193 31.48 -53.41 9.31
CA ARG A 193 32.83 -53.75 9.82
C ARG A 193 33.17 -52.93 11.05
#